data_AF-B4WSG2-F1
#
_entry.id   AF-B4WSG2-F1
#
_cell.length_a   1.000
_cell.length_b   1.000
_cell.length_c   1.000
_cell.angle_alpha   90.00
_cell.angle_beta   90.00
_cell.angle_gamma   90.00
#
_symmetry.space_group_name_H-M   'P 1'
#
loop_
_entity.id
_entity.type
_entity.pdbx_description
1 polymer ?
#
loop_
_entity_poly.entity_id
_entity_poly.type
_entity_poly.pdbx_seq_one_letter_code
_entity_poly.pdbx_strand_id
1 'polypeptide(L)' 'MPIGRSILLEAARVRASTKLKLPDAIHAATALSTSCTTFLTNDKQFRSVQGLHTLLMSQVLVDADEGA' A
#
# COMPACT_ATOMS: atom_id res chain seq x y z
N MET A 1 -7.30 12.08 -0.20
CA MET A 1 -8.49 11.38 -0.72
C MET A 1 -9.46 11.12 0.43
N PRO A 2 -10.73 11.53 0.34
CA PRO A 2 -11.72 11.20 1.36
C PRO A 2 -12.07 9.70 1.34
N ILE A 3 -12.37 9.13 2.50
CA ILE A 3 -12.82 7.73 2.60
C ILE A 3 -14.30 7.68 2.21
N GLY A 4 -14.56 7.36 0.94
CA GLY A 4 -15.91 7.20 0.39
C GLY A 4 -16.41 5.76 0.46
N ARG A 5 -17.72 5.58 0.20
CA ARG A 5 -18.36 4.25 0.17
C ARG A 5 -17.70 3.29 -0.81
N SER A 6 -17.27 3.76 -1.98
CA SER A 6 -16.54 2.95 -2.97
C SER A 6 -15.22 2.41 -2.41
N ILE A 7 -14.44 3.26 -1.74
CA ILE A 7 -13.19 2.86 -1.07
C ILE A 7 -13.46 1.83 0.01
N LEU A 8 -14.52 2.01 0.82
CA LEU A 8 -14.85 1.05 1.89
C LEU A 8 -15.27 -0.32 1.35
N LEU A 9 -16.00 -0.37 0.23
CA LEU A 9 -16.35 -1.63 -0.43
C LEU A 9 -15.11 -2.33 -0.96
N GLU A 10 -14.20 -1.59 -1.57
CA GLU A 10 -12.94 -2.15 -2.09
C GLU A 10 -12.00 -2.59 -0.94
N ALA A 11 -11.94 -1.82 0.15
CA ALA A 11 -11.22 -2.21 1.36
C ALA A 11 -11.75 -3.49 1.97
N ALA A 12 -13.08 -3.70 1.96
CA ALA A 12 -13.68 -4.94 2.41
C ALA A 12 -13.26 -6.14 1.54
N ARG A 13 -13.18 -5.96 0.21
CA ARG A 13 -12.69 -7.00 -0.72
C ARG A 13 -11.21 -7.31 -0.48
N VAL A 14 -10.36 -6.28 -0.43
CA VAL A 14 -8.92 -6.42 -0.13
C VAL A 14 -8.72 -7.15 1.19
N ARG A 15 -9.48 -6.79 2.22
CA ARG A 15 -9.39 -7.45 3.54
C ARG A 15 -9.86 -8.90 3.50
N ALA A 16 -10.88 -9.23 2.70
CA ALA A 16 -11.35 -10.61 2.56
C ALA A 16 -10.30 -11.52 1.89
N SER A 17 -9.48 -10.97 0.99
CA SER A 17 -8.45 -11.71 0.25
C SER A 17 -7.05 -11.65 0.87
N THR A 18 -6.85 -10.90 1.96
CA THR A 18 -5.54 -10.70 2.59
C THR A 18 -5.63 -10.83 4.12
N LYS A 19 -4.49 -10.72 4.82
CA LYS A 19 -4.45 -10.64 6.30
C LYS A 19 -4.38 -9.21 6.82
N LEU A 20 -4.54 -8.20 5.95
CA LEU A 20 -4.45 -6.80 6.33
C LEU A 20 -5.54 -6.42 7.33
N LYS A 21 -5.18 -5.57 8.29
CA LYS A 21 -6.16 -4.94 9.17
C LYS A 21 -6.98 -3.91 8.38
N LEU A 22 -8.14 -3.52 8.90
CA LEU A 22 -9.04 -2.61 8.19
C LEU A 22 -8.36 -1.30 7.75
N PRO A 23 -7.57 -0.59 8.59
CA PRO A 23 -6.87 0.62 8.14
C PRO A 23 -5.94 0.38 6.95
N ASP A 24 -5.19 -0.72 6.96
CA ASP A 24 -4.26 -1.07 5.87
C ASP A 24 -5.01 -1.44 4.59
N ALA A 25 -6.13 -2.16 4.72
CA ALA A 25 -7.00 -2.46 3.59
C ALA A 25 -7.61 -1.18 2.98
N ILE A 26 -7.92 -0.17 3.78
CA ILE A 26 -8.37 1.15 3.29
C ILE A 26 -7.24 1.86 2.52
N HIS A 27 -6.01 1.83 3.02
CA HIS A 27 -4.86 2.39 2.30
C HIS A 27 -4.64 1.70 0.95
N ALA A 28 -4.65 0.36 0.93
CA ALA A 28 -4.50 -0.43 -0.29
C ALA A 28 -5.64 -0.16 -1.29
N ALA A 29 -6.89 -0.17 -0.84
CA ALA A 29 -8.05 0.12 -1.68
C ALA A 29 -8.03 1.54 -2.26
N THR A 30 -7.58 2.52 -1.47
CA THR A 30 -7.39 3.90 -1.94
C THR A 30 -6.33 3.94 -3.04
N ALA A 31 -5.18 3.33 -2.82
CA ALA A 31 -4.09 3.31 -3.79
C ALA A 31 -4.50 2.64 -5.12
N LEU A 32 -5.20 1.50 -5.05
CA LEU A 32 -5.76 0.83 -6.23
C LEU A 32 -6.77 1.73 -6.96
N SER A 33 -7.70 2.35 -6.22
CA SER A 33 -8.77 3.19 -6.79
C SER A 33 -8.25 4.49 -7.40
N THR A 34 -7.09 4.98 -6.99
CA THR A 34 -6.46 6.18 -7.55
C THR A 34 -5.38 5.88 -8.58
N SER A 35 -5.25 4.62 -9.02
CA SER A 35 -4.18 4.19 -9.94
C SER A 35 -2.78 4.60 -9.44
N CYS A 36 -2.55 4.47 -8.14
CA CYS A 36 -1.25 4.73 -7.53
C CYS A 36 -0.21 3.81 -8.18
N THR A 37 0.81 4.40 -8.80
CA THR A 37 1.87 3.65 -9.50
C THR A 37 2.86 3.00 -8.55
N THR A 38 3.01 3.52 -7.33
CA THR A 38 3.94 2.99 -6.33
C THR A 38 3.45 3.29 -4.92
N PHE A 39 3.24 2.24 -4.14
CA PHE A 39 2.89 2.32 -2.74
C PHE A 39 4.14 2.14 -1.88
N LEU A 40 4.69 3.24 -1.37
CA LEU A 40 5.87 3.25 -0.50
C LEU A 40 5.45 3.00 0.96
N THR A 41 6.04 2.00 1.60
CA THR A 41 5.73 1.65 2.99
C THR A 41 6.90 0.94 3.67
N ASN A 42 6.90 0.84 5.00
CA ASN A 42 7.79 -0.06 5.73
C ASN A 42 7.17 -1.45 5.96
N ASP A 43 5.87 -1.60 5.70
CA ASP A 43 5.16 -2.85 5.97
C ASP A 43 5.14 -3.77 4.74
N LYS A 44 5.78 -4.93 4.89
CA LYS A 44 5.87 -5.97 3.85
C LYS A 44 4.53 -6.62 3.54
N GLN A 45 3.54 -6.53 4.43
CA GLN A 45 2.24 -7.17 4.26
C GLN A 45 1.46 -6.65 3.04
N PHE A 46 1.71 -5.41 2.61
CA PHE A 46 1.07 -4.82 1.42
C PHE A 46 1.43 -5.56 0.12
N ARG A 47 2.54 -6.30 0.08
CA ARG A 47 2.88 -7.16 -1.07
C ARG A 47 1.87 -8.29 -1.33
N SER A 48 1.00 -8.60 -0.35
CA SER A 48 -0.08 -9.57 -0.53
C SER A 48 -1.28 -9.03 -1.33
N VAL A 49 -1.35 -7.72 -1.55
CA VAL A 49 -2.43 -7.07 -2.30
C VAL A 49 -2.14 -7.18 -3.80
N GLN A 50 -3.00 -7.91 -4.52
CA GLN A 50 -2.88 -8.03 -5.98
C GLN A 50 -3.09 -6.68 -6.67
N GLY A 51 -2.28 -6.39 -7.70
CA GLY A 51 -2.36 -5.14 -8.46
C GLY A 51 -1.71 -3.93 -7.78
N LEU A 52 -1.17 -4.08 -6.56
CA LEU A 52 -0.51 -2.99 -5.83
C LEU A 52 1.02 -3.10 -5.92
N HIS A 53 1.65 -2.24 -6.72
CA HIS A 53 3.11 -2.17 -6.75
C HIS A 53 3.65 -1.57 -5.44
N THR A 54 4.25 -2.40 -4.60
CA THR A 54 4.72 -2.02 -3.26
C THR A 54 6.23 -1.91 -3.22
N LEU A 55 6.73 -0.75 -2.79
CA LEU A 55 8.14 -0.45 -2.58
C LEU A 55 8.41 -0.28 -1.08
N LEU A 56 9.49 -0.88 -0.58
CA LEU A 56 9.89 -0.71 0.82
C LEU A 56 10.86 0.46 0.96
N MET A 57 10.79 1.19 2.09
CA MET A 57 11.71 2.31 2.33
C MET A 57 13.18 1.89 2.24
N SER A 58 13.52 0.69 2.74
CA SER A 58 14.87 0.13 2.67
C SER A 58 15.37 -0.15 1.24
N GLN A 59 14.50 -0.07 0.24
CA GLN A 59 14.85 -0.23 -1.19
C GLN A 59 15.08 1.11 -1.88
N VAL A 60 14.74 2.22 -1.22
CA VAL A 60 14.89 3.59 -1.74
C VAL A 60 16.04 4.31 -1.07
N LEU A 61 16.30 3.99 0.20
CA LEU A 61 17.46 4.51 0.92
C LEU A 61 18.72 3.79 0.40
N VAL A 62 19.44 4.48 -0.48
CA VAL A 62 20.85 4.22 -0.74
C VAL A 62 21.62 5.03 0.31
N ASP A 63 22.56 4.41 1.01
CA ASP A 63 23.34 5.05 2.05
C ASP A 63 23.92 6.37 1.53
N ALA A 64 23.58 7.48 2.18
CA ALA A 64 24.11 8.81 1.85
C ALA A 64 25.56 9.01 2.34
N ASP A 65 26.34 7.93 2.45
CA ASP A 65 27.67 7.93 3.05
C ASP A 65 28.68 7.10 2.22
N GLU A 66 28.79 7.43 0.93
CA GLU A 66 30.06 7.29 0.22
C GLU A 66 30.48 8.68 -0.26
N GLY A 67 31.28 9.37 0.56
CA GLY A 67 32.06 10.53 0.12
C GLY A 67 32.08 11.72 1.08
N ALA A 68 32.84 11.61 2.17
CA ALA A 68 33.56 12.72 2.78
C ALA A 68 34.82 12.21 3.50
#